data_AF-A0A5C8QS91-F1
#
_entry.id   AF-A0A5C8QS91-F1
#
_cell.length_a   1.000
_cell.length_b   1.000
_cell.length_c   1.000
_cell.angle_alpha   90.00
_cell.angle_beta   90.00
_cell.angle_gamma   90.00
#
_symmetry.space_group_name_H-M   'P 1'
#
loop_
_entity.id
_entity.type
_entity.pdbx_description
1 polymer ?
#
loop_
_entity_poly.entity_id
_entity_poly.type
_entity_poly.pdbx_seq_one_letter_code
_entity_poly.pdbx_strand_id
1 'polypeptide(L)'
;MTMLDDPATSAMWPAAYPRGYAVVDVETTGLARDDRIVSAAVYRLDALGNVEDHWYTLVNPERDPGPVWIHGLTTDVLAGAPLFRDVEREFSERLADRVLVAHNAFFDWSMISREYARARATAPTRQRLCTIALAKELRLPLPNHKLATLAEHFGVAQQRAHHALDDARVLAEAFRPSLHAAARDGVRLPLLECRPLTEWSDSPAAPLIGHQPTYRPTTWRPSRRLPACPYPNPGRYESDKPLAQGMRVAFSGDTSVDRELLEDRAVEAGLHVATSVSRKTSLLVTNDPGSATSKTVKAAEYGTPVVDEAAFTHLLRDVAPAPGTAPAPAPAPRPGAMHAPVPAPSPADG
;
A
#
# COMPACT_ATOMS: atom_id res chain seq x y z
N MET A 1 35.11 26.61 -35.72
CA MET A 1 35.77 26.97 -34.45
C MET A 1 34.65 27.20 -33.44
N THR A 2 33.73 26.26 -33.23
CA THR A 2 33.83 24.99 -32.46
C THR A 2 34.23 25.19 -31.00
N MET A 3 33.34 24.70 -30.13
CA MET A 3 33.51 24.28 -28.74
C MET A 3 33.55 25.37 -27.67
N LEU A 4 32.43 25.52 -26.96
CA LEU A 4 32.41 25.37 -25.50
C LEU A 4 31.17 24.52 -25.15
N ASP A 5 31.31 23.20 -25.36
CA ASP A 5 30.51 22.22 -24.63
C ASP A 5 31.08 22.17 -23.20
N ASP A 6 30.24 22.52 -22.23
CA ASP A 6 30.54 22.46 -20.81
C ASP A 6 30.37 21.01 -20.32
N PRO A 7 31.41 20.33 -19.80
CA PRO A 7 31.31 18.96 -19.33
C PRO A 7 30.74 18.96 -17.91
N ALA A 8 29.44 19.17 -17.78
CA ALA A 8 28.72 18.91 -16.52
C ALA A 8 28.63 17.40 -16.30
N THR A 9 29.68 16.85 -15.67
CA THR A 9 29.66 15.70 -14.76
C THR A 9 28.48 14.73 -14.91
N SER A 10 28.70 13.62 -15.62
CA SER A 10 27.89 12.41 -15.40
C SER A 10 28.00 12.05 -13.93
N ALA A 11 26.96 12.31 -13.14
CA ALA A 11 26.92 11.94 -11.74
C ALA A 11 27.15 10.42 -11.66
N MET A 12 28.28 10.02 -11.05
CA MET A 12 28.58 8.60 -10.85
C MET A 12 27.44 7.95 -10.06
N TRP A 13 26.99 6.77 -10.50
CA TRP A 13 25.93 6.05 -9.81
C TRP A 13 26.33 5.79 -8.34
N PRO A 14 25.49 6.08 -7.34
CA PRO A 14 25.90 6.00 -5.94
C PRO A 14 26.33 4.58 -5.54
N ALA A 15 27.56 4.42 -5.03
CA ALA A 15 28.09 3.11 -4.63
C ALA A 15 27.30 2.44 -3.47
N ALA A 16 26.57 3.24 -2.69
CA ALA A 16 25.72 2.76 -1.60
C ALA A 16 24.36 2.20 -2.09
N TYR A 17 24.02 2.35 -3.37
CA TYR A 17 22.76 1.84 -3.91
C TYR A 17 22.82 0.32 -4.10
N PRO A 18 21.68 -0.38 -3.92
CA PRO A 18 21.57 -1.80 -4.21
C PRO A 18 21.97 -2.15 -5.65
N ARG A 19 22.52 -3.36 -5.81
CA ARG A 19 22.92 -3.91 -7.13
C ARG A 19 21.77 -4.50 -7.93
N GLY A 20 20.60 -4.65 -7.31
CA GLY A 20 19.41 -5.17 -7.97
C GLY A 20 18.18 -5.02 -7.09
N TYR A 21 17.04 -4.97 -7.75
CA TYR A 21 15.74 -4.79 -7.13
C TYR A 21 14.79 -5.89 -7.61
N ALA A 22 13.83 -6.25 -6.75
CA ALA A 22 12.71 -7.09 -7.11
C ALA A 22 11.44 -6.28 -6.83
N VAL A 23 10.81 -5.77 -7.87
CA VAL A 23 9.54 -5.05 -7.75
C VAL A 23 8.43 -6.07 -7.62
N VAL A 24 7.69 -6.01 -6.51
CA VAL A 24 6.69 -7.01 -6.14
C VAL A 24 5.34 -6.34 -5.97
N ASP A 25 4.30 -7.03 -6.41
CA ASP A 25 2.92 -6.74 -6.07
C ASP A 25 2.19 -8.06 -5.80
N VAL A 26 1.30 -8.07 -4.81
CA VAL A 26 0.49 -9.24 -4.43
C VAL A 26 -0.98 -8.88 -4.31
N GLU A 27 -1.84 -9.72 -4.89
CA GLU A 27 -3.27 -9.70 -4.59
C GLU A 27 -3.59 -10.71 -3.49
N THR A 28 -4.61 -10.43 -2.68
CA THR A 28 -4.82 -11.15 -1.41
C THR A 28 -6.30 -11.34 -1.09
N THR A 29 -6.59 -12.32 -0.23
CA THR A 29 -7.94 -12.58 0.28
C THR A 29 -8.49 -11.46 1.18
N GLY A 30 -7.62 -10.52 1.58
CA GLY A 30 -7.96 -9.40 2.45
C GLY A 30 -6.71 -8.77 3.08
N LEU A 31 -6.89 -8.06 4.19
CA LEU A 31 -5.83 -7.30 4.87
C LEU A 31 -5.55 -7.81 6.30
N ALA A 32 -6.28 -8.82 6.75
CA ALA A 32 -6.20 -9.38 8.10
C ALA A 32 -4.96 -10.24 8.31
N ARG A 33 -4.74 -10.66 9.56
CA ARG A 33 -3.55 -11.43 9.91
C ARG A 33 -3.51 -12.80 9.25
N ASP A 34 -4.65 -13.43 9.06
CA ASP A 34 -4.81 -14.78 8.51
C ASP A 34 -5.07 -14.81 6.99
N ASP A 35 -5.12 -13.63 6.36
CA ASP A 35 -5.29 -13.54 4.91
C ASP A 35 -4.10 -14.12 4.14
N ARG A 36 -4.40 -14.49 2.90
CA ARG A 36 -3.56 -15.31 2.02
C ARG A 36 -3.30 -14.56 0.72
N ILE A 37 -2.15 -14.84 0.11
CA ILE A 37 -1.85 -14.38 -1.25
C ILE A 37 -2.69 -15.19 -2.25
N VAL A 38 -3.31 -14.53 -3.22
CA VAL A 38 -4.06 -15.14 -4.33
C VAL A 38 -3.40 -14.95 -5.70
N SER A 39 -2.53 -13.95 -5.84
CA SER A 39 -1.59 -13.86 -6.95
C SER A 39 -0.35 -13.06 -6.54
N ALA A 40 0.77 -13.32 -7.21
CA ALA A 40 2.01 -12.62 -6.97
C ALA A 40 2.70 -12.31 -8.31
N ALA A 41 3.28 -11.12 -8.42
CA ALA A 41 4.11 -10.72 -9.53
C ALA A 41 5.48 -10.23 -9.04
N VAL A 42 6.52 -10.50 -9.83
CA VAL A 42 7.87 -9.96 -9.60
C VAL A 42 8.44 -9.45 -10.91
N TYR A 43 8.97 -8.23 -10.91
CA TYR A 43 9.86 -7.72 -11.93
C TYR A 43 11.27 -7.60 -11.35
N ARG A 44 12.24 -8.34 -11.91
CA ARG A 44 13.64 -8.23 -11.49
C ARG A 44 14.30 -7.10 -12.26
N LEU A 45 14.88 -6.17 -11.52
CA LEU A 45 15.58 -5.02 -12.08
C LEU A 45 17.07 -5.06 -11.73
N ASP A 46 17.89 -4.61 -12.66
CA ASP A 46 19.32 -4.36 -12.42
C ASP A 46 19.56 -3.15 -11.49
N ALA A 47 20.83 -2.84 -11.21
CA ALA A 47 21.23 -1.71 -10.36
C ALA A 47 20.71 -0.34 -10.84
N LEU A 48 20.43 -0.20 -12.14
CA LEU A 48 19.97 1.04 -12.78
C LEU A 48 18.45 1.07 -12.96
N GLY A 49 17.74 0.04 -12.49
CA GLY A 49 16.29 -0.09 -12.61
C GLY A 49 15.80 -0.57 -13.97
N ASN A 50 16.66 -1.16 -14.81
CA ASN A 50 16.21 -1.78 -16.06
C ASN A 50 15.66 -3.18 -15.79
N VAL A 51 14.55 -3.53 -16.46
CA VAL A 51 13.92 -4.85 -16.32
C VAL A 51 14.81 -5.93 -16.94
N GLU A 52 15.16 -6.94 -16.14
CA GLU A 52 15.86 -8.14 -16.58
C GLU A 52 14.87 -9.22 -17.00
N ASP A 53 13.86 -9.48 -16.16
CA ASP A 53 12.71 -10.33 -16.47
C ASP A 53 11.53 -10.07 -15.54
N HIS A 54 10.46 -10.85 -15.72
CA HIS A 54 9.30 -10.84 -14.86
C HIS A 54 8.76 -12.26 -14.63
N TRP A 55 7.98 -12.41 -13.57
CA TRP A 55 7.31 -13.63 -13.18
C TRP A 55 5.93 -13.29 -12.60
N TYR A 56 4.96 -14.14 -12.86
CA TYR A 56 3.61 -14.01 -12.31
C TYR A 56 3.00 -15.39 -12.09
N THR A 57 2.32 -15.57 -10.96
CA THR A 57 1.54 -16.77 -10.69
C THR A 57 0.25 -16.42 -9.96
N LEU A 58 -0.77 -17.22 -10.22
CA LEU A 58 -1.89 -17.37 -9.29
C LEU A 58 -1.45 -18.26 -8.12
N VAL A 59 -2.13 -18.10 -6.99
CA VAL A 59 -1.91 -18.91 -5.79
C VAL A 59 -3.26 -19.33 -5.26
N ASN A 60 -3.46 -20.62 -5.06
CA ASN A 60 -4.66 -21.13 -4.41
C ASN A 60 -4.56 -20.86 -2.90
N PRO A 61 -5.46 -20.03 -2.32
CA PRO A 61 -5.39 -19.68 -0.91
C PRO A 61 -6.02 -20.75 0.01
N GLU A 62 -6.60 -21.82 -0.55
CA GLU A 62 -7.38 -22.87 0.15
C GLU A 62 -8.53 -22.30 1.00
N ARG A 63 -9.08 -21.15 0.59
CA ARG A 63 -10.19 -20.44 1.24
C ARG A 63 -10.92 -19.53 0.25
N ASP A 64 -11.91 -18.81 0.74
CA ASP A 64 -12.58 -17.74 0.00
C ASP A 64 -11.55 -16.72 -0.54
N PRO A 65 -11.60 -16.38 -1.84
CA PRO A 65 -10.64 -15.48 -2.49
C PRO A 65 -10.75 -14.02 -2.03
N GLY A 66 -11.73 -13.69 -1.20
CA GLY A 66 -11.95 -12.33 -0.71
C GLY A 66 -12.65 -11.45 -1.73
N PRO A 67 -12.26 -10.18 -1.85
CA PRO A 67 -12.99 -9.20 -2.65
C PRO A 67 -12.74 -9.37 -4.16
N VAL A 68 -13.33 -10.41 -4.76
CA VAL A 68 -13.19 -10.75 -6.19
C VAL A 68 -13.50 -9.57 -7.11
N TRP A 69 -14.38 -8.65 -6.70
CA TRP A 69 -14.69 -7.44 -7.48
C TRP A 69 -13.53 -6.44 -7.61
N ILE A 70 -12.43 -6.65 -6.86
CA ILE A 70 -11.21 -5.84 -6.93
C ILE A 70 -10.25 -6.45 -7.94
N HIS A 71 -9.83 -7.70 -7.72
CA HIS A 71 -8.76 -8.34 -8.49
C HIS A 71 -9.26 -9.33 -9.57
N GLY A 72 -10.57 -9.64 -9.60
CA GLY A 72 -11.20 -10.50 -10.61
C GLY A 72 -10.91 -12.01 -10.48
N LEU A 73 -10.26 -12.45 -9.39
CA LEU A 73 -9.85 -13.86 -9.21
C LEU A 73 -10.92 -14.62 -8.44
N THR A 74 -11.70 -15.44 -9.14
CA THR A 74 -12.76 -16.25 -8.56
C THR A 74 -12.21 -17.55 -7.95
N THR A 75 -13.01 -18.19 -7.09
CA THR A 75 -12.71 -19.53 -6.54
C THR A 75 -12.42 -20.53 -7.66
N ASP A 76 -13.19 -20.53 -8.74
CA ASP A 76 -13.01 -21.46 -9.87
C ASP A 76 -11.66 -21.26 -10.58
N VAL A 77 -11.23 -20.01 -10.74
CA VAL A 77 -9.92 -19.67 -11.33
C VAL A 77 -8.77 -20.11 -10.43
N LEU A 78 -8.93 -19.97 -9.11
CA LEU A 78 -7.88 -20.28 -8.14
C LEU A 78 -7.83 -21.75 -7.73
N ALA A 79 -8.91 -22.51 -7.92
CA ALA A 79 -8.98 -23.93 -7.53
C ALA A 79 -7.88 -24.77 -8.20
N GLY A 80 -7.52 -24.46 -9.45
CA GLY A 80 -6.45 -25.12 -10.20
C GLY A 80 -5.06 -24.48 -10.05
N ALA A 81 -4.94 -23.38 -9.31
CA ALA A 81 -3.66 -22.70 -9.10
C ALA A 81 -2.78 -23.48 -8.11
N PRO A 82 -1.44 -23.34 -8.19
CA PRO A 82 -0.53 -23.94 -7.22
C PRO A 82 -0.73 -23.35 -5.82
N LEU A 83 -0.36 -24.09 -4.79
CA LEU A 83 -0.32 -23.55 -3.43
C LEU A 83 0.95 -22.73 -3.24
N PHE A 84 0.95 -21.84 -2.24
CA PHE A 84 2.15 -21.04 -1.96
C PHE A 84 3.40 -21.90 -1.75
N ARG A 85 3.27 -23.01 -1.02
CA ARG A 85 4.38 -23.96 -0.77
C ARG A 85 4.96 -24.58 -2.05
N ASP A 86 4.19 -24.61 -3.14
CA ASP A 86 4.62 -25.17 -4.41
C ASP A 86 5.41 -24.14 -5.23
N VAL A 87 5.15 -22.84 -5.02
CA VAL A 87 5.83 -21.72 -5.72
C VAL A 87 6.89 -21.01 -4.88
N GLU A 88 6.97 -21.28 -3.58
CA GLU A 88 7.87 -20.63 -2.62
C GLU A 88 9.33 -20.62 -3.10
N ARG A 89 9.81 -21.73 -3.66
CA ARG A 89 11.19 -21.84 -4.14
C ARG A 89 11.46 -20.92 -5.31
N GLU A 90 10.60 -20.93 -6.31
CA GLU A 90 10.77 -20.03 -7.47
C GLU A 90 10.65 -18.58 -7.01
N PHE A 91 9.68 -18.27 -6.14
CA PHE A 91 9.54 -16.92 -5.60
C PHE A 91 10.79 -16.48 -4.84
N SER A 92 11.40 -17.36 -4.03
CA SER A 92 12.69 -17.12 -3.37
C SER A 92 13.79 -16.79 -4.37
N GLU A 93 13.92 -17.56 -5.44
CA GLU A 93 14.91 -17.32 -6.50
C GLU A 93 14.71 -15.95 -7.20
N ARG A 94 13.46 -15.47 -7.30
CA ARG A 94 13.18 -14.13 -7.84
C ARG A 94 13.57 -13.01 -6.88
N LEU A 95 13.48 -13.25 -5.58
CA LEU A 95 13.75 -12.27 -4.51
C LEU A 95 15.21 -12.26 -4.02
N ALA A 96 15.97 -13.32 -4.29
CA ALA A 96 17.33 -13.51 -3.80
C ALA A 96 18.28 -12.36 -4.18
N ASP A 97 19.11 -11.94 -3.22
CA ASP A 97 20.13 -10.89 -3.34
C ASP A 97 19.64 -9.53 -3.87
N ARG A 98 18.34 -9.26 -3.73
CA ARG A 98 17.68 -8.04 -4.21
C ARG A 98 16.95 -7.32 -3.09
N VAL A 99 16.81 -6.01 -3.25
CA VAL A 99 15.89 -5.21 -2.43
C VAL A 99 14.47 -5.38 -2.97
N LEU A 100 13.54 -5.76 -2.10
CA LEU A 100 12.12 -5.80 -2.44
C LEU A 100 11.60 -4.37 -2.59
N VAL A 101 11.01 -4.05 -3.72
CA VAL A 101 10.39 -2.76 -3.99
C VAL A 101 8.90 -2.99 -4.14
N ALA A 102 8.08 -2.23 -3.43
CA ALA A 102 6.63 -2.30 -3.54
C ALA A 102 6.02 -0.91 -3.28
N HIS A 103 4.82 -0.68 -3.81
CA HIS A 103 4.20 0.64 -3.69
C HIS A 103 3.86 0.95 -2.23
N ASN A 104 3.30 -0.03 -1.54
CA ASN A 104 3.15 -0.05 -0.09
C ASN A 104 3.94 -1.22 0.51
N ALA A 105 5.28 -1.15 0.45
CA ALA A 105 6.14 -2.28 0.77
C ALA A 105 5.99 -2.88 2.18
N PHE A 106 5.32 -2.21 3.12
CA PHE A 106 4.97 -2.85 4.39
C PHE A 106 3.91 -3.95 4.18
N PHE A 107 2.85 -3.64 3.43
CA PHE A 107 1.74 -4.54 3.17
C PHE A 107 2.22 -5.79 2.45
N ASP A 108 2.85 -5.63 1.29
CA ASP A 108 3.36 -6.73 0.46
C ASP A 108 4.30 -7.62 1.26
N TRP A 109 5.27 -7.02 1.96
CA TRP A 109 6.20 -7.76 2.81
C TRP A 109 5.48 -8.53 3.92
N SER A 110 4.45 -7.96 4.53
CA SER A 110 3.71 -8.65 5.60
C SER A 110 2.99 -9.89 5.09
N MET A 111 2.43 -9.86 3.87
CA MET A 111 1.75 -11.00 3.26
C MET A 111 2.74 -12.08 2.85
N ILE A 112 3.83 -11.65 2.18
CA ILE A 112 4.93 -12.53 1.79
C ILE A 112 5.51 -13.22 3.03
N SER A 113 5.88 -12.46 4.06
CA SER A 113 6.47 -13.03 5.27
C SER A 113 5.55 -14.03 5.98
N ARG A 114 4.22 -13.85 5.94
CA ARG A 114 3.27 -14.82 6.53
C ARG A 114 3.19 -16.09 5.69
N GLU A 115 3.14 -15.99 4.37
CA GLU A 115 3.14 -17.16 3.50
C GLU A 115 4.42 -17.98 3.65
N TYR A 116 5.58 -17.32 3.73
CA TYR A 116 6.85 -18.00 4.05
C TYR A 116 6.82 -18.67 5.43
N ALA A 117 6.28 -18.00 6.46
CA ALA A 117 6.14 -18.59 7.79
C ALA A 117 5.23 -19.84 7.77
N ARG A 118 4.10 -19.80 7.04
CA ARG A 118 3.19 -20.95 6.85
C ARG A 118 3.88 -22.09 6.10
N ALA A 119 4.71 -21.76 5.11
CA ALA A 119 5.53 -22.73 4.38
C ALA A 119 6.73 -23.24 5.20
N ARG A 120 6.94 -22.75 6.44
CA ARG A 120 8.11 -23.03 7.28
C ARG A 120 9.43 -22.71 6.58
N ALA A 121 9.41 -21.66 5.75
CA ALA A 121 10.53 -21.15 4.99
C ALA A 121 10.86 -19.71 5.45
N THR A 122 11.95 -19.16 4.93
CA THR A 122 12.36 -17.76 5.19
C THR A 122 12.62 -17.07 3.88
N ALA A 123 11.93 -15.95 3.64
CA ALA A 123 12.14 -15.15 2.44
C ALA A 123 13.59 -14.63 2.39
N PRO A 124 14.26 -14.67 1.22
CA PRO A 124 15.69 -14.37 1.12
C PRO A 124 16.01 -12.86 1.15
N THR A 125 15.01 -12.01 0.97
CA THR A 125 15.18 -10.55 0.99
C THR A 125 15.40 -10.02 2.40
N ARG A 126 16.44 -9.20 2.57
CA ARG A 126 16.79 -8.55 3.85
C ARG A 126 16.32 -7.10 3.96
N GLN A 127 16.06 -6.44 2.83
CA GLN A 127 15.71 -5.03 2.78
C GLN A 127 14.57 -4.78 1.80
N ARG A 128 13.74 -3.80 2.12
CA ARG A 128 12.63 -3.33 1.29
C ARG A 128 12.67 -1.82 1.11
N LEU A 129 12.11 -1.36 -0.01
CA LEU A 129 11.90 0.04 -0.35
C LEU A 129 10.43 0.26 -0.68
N CYS A 130 9.85 1.30 -0.08
CA CYS A 130 8.49 1.74 -0.34
C CYS A 130 8.51 2.93 -1.32
N THR A 131 7.86 2.83 -2.47
CA THR A 131 7.91 3.95 -3.45
C THR A 131 7.12 5.16 -2.99
N ILE A 132 6.14 5.00 -2.08
CA ILE A 132 5.51 6.15 -1.40
C ILE A 132 6.55 6.92 -0.58
N ALA A 133 7.37 6.21 0.20
CA ALA A 133 8.43 6.84 0.99
C ALA A 133 9.46 7.52 0.08
N LEU A 134 9.87 6.85 -1.01
CA LEU A 134 10.77 7.44 -1.99
C LEU A 134 10.19 8.70 -2.64
N ALA A 135 8.90 8.69 -3.02
CA ALA A 135 8.23 9.85 -3.59
C ALA A 135 8.18 11.03 -2.62
N LYS A 136 7.98 10.77 -1.31
CA LYS A 136 8.04 11.78 -0.25
C LYS A 136 9.46 12.35 -0.10
N GLU A 137 10.50 11.51 -0.07
CA GLU A 137 11.91 11.96 -0.01
C GLU A 137 12.30 12.82 -1.22
N LEU A 138 11.82 12.44 -2.40
CA LEU A 138 11.99 13.19 -3.64
C LEU A 138 11.12 14.46 -3.72
N ARG A 139 10.17 14.64 -2.80
CA ARG A 139 9.20 15.74 -2.78
C ARG A 139 8.45 15.87 -4.12
N LEU A 140 8.05 14.74 -4.69
CA LEU A 140 7.30 14.72 -5.95
C LEU A 140 5.95 15.46 -5.77
N PRO A 141 5.53 16.30 -6.73
CA PRO A 141 4.30 17.09 -6.65
C PRO A 141 3.06 16.24 -6.98
N LEU A 142 2.80 15.21 -6.17
CA LEU A 142 1.69 14.29 -6.39
C LEU A 142 0.44 14.78 -5.62
N PRO A 143 -0.75 14.82 -6.24
CA PRO A 143 -1.99 15.16 -5.53
C PRO A 143 -2.36 14.16 -4.43
N ASN A 144 -1.89 12.91 -4.56
CA ASN A 144 -1.96 11.87 -3.54
C ASN A 144 -0.85 10.84 -3.80
N HIS A 145 -0.69 9.86 -2.91
CA HIS A 145 0.34 8.82 -3.02
C HIS A 145 -0.21 7.47 -3.50
N LYS A 146 -1.18 7.45 -4.41
CA LYS A 146 -1.66 6.22 -5.07
C LYS A 146 -0.71 5.84 -6.22
N LEU A 147 -0.69 4.56 -6.58
CA LEU A 147 0.13 4.05 -7.69
C LEU A 147 -0.22 4.75 -9.00
N ALA A 148 -1.51 4.89 -9.29
CA ALA A 148 -2.00 5.58 -10.49
C ALA A 148 -1.47 7.02 -10.60
N THR A 149 -1.41 7.76 -9.49
CA THR A 149 -0.89 9.13 -9.47
C THR A 149 0.62 9.18 -9.65
N LEU A 150 1.36 8.24 -9.06
CA LEU A 150 2.80 8.10 -9.31
C LEU A 150 3.08 7.75 -10.78
N ALA A 151 2.30 6.82 -11.35
CA ALA A 151 2.41 6.40 -12.74
C ALA A 151 2.12 7.55 -13.70
N GLU A 152 1.03 8.28 -13.47
CA GLU A 152 0.65 9.47 -14.25
C GLU A 152 1.77 10.53 -14.24
N HIS A 153 2.38 10.78 -13.08
CA HIS A 153 3.50 11.73 -12.96
C HIS A 153 4.68 11.39 -13.88
N PHE A 154 4.94 10.09 -14.10
CA PHE A 154 6.00 9.61 -14.98
C PHE A 154 5.53 9.21 -16.38
N GLY A 155 4.25 9.44 -16.73
CA GLY A 155 3.70 9.09 -18.04
C GLY A 155 3.54 7.59 -18.27
N VAL A 156 3.45 6.78 -17.21
CA VAL A 156 3.26 5.33 -17.26
C VAL A 156 1.78 5.00 -17.33
N ALA A 157 1.35 4.28 -18.36
CA ALA A 157 -0.05 3.86 -18.52
C ALA A 157 -0.32 2.55 -17.78
N GLN A 158 -1.35 2.55 -16.92
CA GLN A 158 -1.90 1.34 -16.28
C GLN A 158 -3.06 0.81 -17.12
N GLN A 159 -3.04 -0.48 -17.43
CA GLN A 159 -4.03 -1.13 -18.30
C GLN A 159 -5.09 -1.88 -17.50
N ARG A 160 -4.69 -2.53 -16.41
CA ARG A 160 -5.51 -3.40 -15.56
C ARG A 160 -5.14 -3.16 -14.09
N ALA A 161 -5.73 -2.12 -13.51
CA ALA A 161 -5.58 -1.87 -12.08
C ALA A 161 -6.05 -3.08 -11.26
N HIS A 162 -5.36 -3.38 -10.15
CA HIS A 162 -5.64 -4.53 -9.29
C HIS A 162 -5.39 -5.89 -9.97
N HIS A 163 -4.44 -5.91 -10.90
CA HIS A 163 -3.89 -7.14 -11.44
C HIS A 163 -2.39 -7.13 -11.16
N ALA A 164 -1.92 -7.99 -10.25
CA ALA A 164 -0.54 -7.94 -9.73
C ALA A 164 0.55 -7.78 -10.80
N LEU A 165 0.44 -8.48 -11.94
CA LEU A 165 1.42 -8.31 -13.02
C LEU A 165 1.45 -6.90 -13.62
N ASP A 166 0.30 -6.26 -13.86
CA ASP A 166 0.27 -4.92 -14.42
C ASP A 166 0.65 -3.88 -13.36
N ASP A 167 0.25 -4.07 -12.11
CA ASP A 167 0.60 -3.16 -11.02
C ASP A 167 2.11 -3.20 -10.73
N ALA A 168 2.73 -4.38 -10.72
CA ALA A 168 4.18 -4.53 -10.62
C ALA A 168 4.92 -3.95 -11.84
N ARG A 169 4.39 -4.11 -13.06
CA ARG A 169 4.94 -3.49 -14.27
C ARG A 169 4.94 -1.97 -14.17
N VAL A 170 3.78 -1.39 -13.86
CA VAL A 170 3.59 0.06 -13.71
C VAL A 170 4.52 0.59 -12.64
N LEU A 171 4.63 -0.12 -11.51
CA LEU A 171 5.54 0.24 -10.44
C LEU A 171 7.01 0.18 -10.88
N ALA A 172 7.43 -0.84 -11.63
CA ALA A 172 8.79 -0.95 -12.15
C ALA A 172 9.13 0.19 -13.12
N GLU A 173 8.22 0.51 -14.03
CA GLU A 173 8.36 1.61 -14.99
C GLU A 173 8.41 2.98 -14.29
N ALA A 174 7.63 3.19 -13.22
CA ALA A 174 7.65 4.42 -12.42
C ALA A 174 8.81 4.48 -11.41
N PHE A 175 9.30 3.33 -10.95
CA PHE A 175 10.42 3.24 -10.01
C PHE A 175 11.73 3.64 -10.66
N ARG A 176 11.97 3.27 -11.92
CA ARG A 176 13.19 3.63 -12.65
C ARG A 176 13.45 5.16 -12.67
N PRO A 177 12.56 6.03 -13.16
CA PRO A 177 12.80 7.47 -13.11
C PRO A 177 12.89 8.02 -11.68
N SER A 178 12.17 7.44 -10.71
CA SER A 178 12.31 7.80 -9.29
C SER A 178 13.71 7.49 -8.74
N LEU A 179 14.26 6.31 -9.08
CA LEU A 179 15.60 5.87 -8.69
C LEU A 179 16.68 6.77 -9.30
N HIS A 180 16.53 7.12 -10.58
CA HIS A 180 17.44 8.04 -11.28
C HIS A 180 17.36 9.46 -10.72
N ALA A 181 16.16 9.95 -10.39
CA ALA A 181 15.99 11.24 -9.71
C ALA A 181 16.70 11.23 -8.35
N ALA A 182 16.54 10.16 -7.56
CA ALA A 182 17.22 10.02 -6.28
C ALA A 182 18.75 10.03 -6.44
N ALA A 183 19.27 9.29 -7.42
CA ALA A 183 20.70 9.26 -7.70
C ALA A 183 21.26 10.64 -8.11
N ARG A 184 20.56 11.33 -9.03
CA ARG A 184 20.92 12.67 -9.49
C ARG A 184 20.89 13.70 -8.35
N ASP A 185 19.90 13.61 -7.48
CA ASP A 185 19.66 14.60 -6.41
C ASP A 185 20.38 14.22 -5.09
N GLY A 186 21.18 13.15 -5.10
CA GLY A 186 21.97 12.68 -3.94
C GLY A 186 21.11 12.16 -2.77
N VAL A 187 19.88 11.74 -3.05
CA VAL A 187 18.93 11.25 -2.03
C VAL A 187 19.32 9.84 -1.60
N ARG A 188 19.46 9.61 -0.30
CA ARG A 188 19.64 8.25 0.23
C ARG A 188 18.33 7.46 0.09
N LEU A 189 18.38 6.27 -0.50
CA LEU A 189 17.19 5.43 -0.62
C LEU A 189 16.62 5.05 0.76
N PRO A 190 15.29 5.12 0.96
CA PRO A 190 14.63 4.80 2.23
C PRO A 190 14.50 3.28 2.42
N LEU A 191 15.63 2.60 2.56
CA LEU A 191 15.70 1.16 2.77
C LEU A 191 15.36 0.80 4.22
N LEU A 192 14.43 -0.14 4.39
CA LEU A 192 14.03 -0.71 5.69
C LEU A 192 14.33 -2.20 5.73
N GLU A 193 14.59 -2.73 6.92
CA GLU A 193 14.82 -4.17 7.09
C GLU A 193 13.53 -4.98 6.88
N CYS A 194 13.69 -6.13 6.23
CA CYS A 194 12.69 -7.18 6.15
C CYS A 194 12.84 -8.07 7.38
N ARG A 195 12.09 -7.76 8.44
CA ARG A 195 12.04 -8.59 9.64
C ARG A 195 11.08 -9.76 9.39
N PRO A 196 11.54 -11.02 9.50
CA PRO A 196 10.67 -12.17 9.35
C PRO A 196 9.66 -12.21 10.50
N LEU A 197 8.43 -12.59 10.19
CA LEU A 197 7.43 -13.00 11.17
C LEU A 197 7.79 -14.41 11.65
N THR A 198 8.61 -14.51 12.70
CA THR A 198 9.09 -15.80 13.25
C THR A 198 8.04 -16.52 14.10
N GLU A 199 6.96 -15.84 14.49
CA GLU A 199 5.88 -16.39 15.31
C GLU A 199 4.59 -16.43 14.49
N TRP A 200 4.36 -17.53 13.78
CA TRP A 200 3.06 -17.87 13.20
C TRP A 200 2.56 -19.18 13.83
N SER A 201 1.40 -19.13 14.48
CA SER A 201 0.70 -20.31 14.98
C SER A 201 -0.64 -20.43 14.29
N ASP A 202 -1.02 -21.63 13.83
CA ASP A 202 -2.32 -21.90 13.22
C ASP A 202 -3.50 -21.80 14.21
N SER A 203 -3.21 -21.59 15.50
CA SER A 203 -4.22 -21.32 16.51
C SER A 203 -4.57 -19.82 16.52
N PRO A 204 -5.86 -19.44 16.62
CA PRO A 204 -6.22 -18.07 16.96
C PRO A 204 -5.52 -17.73 18.28
N ALA A 205 -4.74 -16.64 18.29
CA ALA A 205 -3.92 -16.27 19.43
C ALA A 205 -4.80 -16.16 20.70
N ALA A 206 -4.60 -17.05 21.66
CA ALA A 206 -5.07 -16.82 23.02
C ALA A 206 -4.26 -15.64 23.60
N PRO A 207 -4.89 -14.67 24.27
CA PRO A 207 -4.17 -13.52 24.79
C PRO A 207 -3.18 -13.97 25.87
N LEU A 208 -1.89 -13.92 25.56
CA LEU A 208 -0.82 -14.11 26.54
C LEU A 208 -0.69 -12.84 27.38
N ILE A 209 -1.12 -12.94 28.64
CA ILE A 209 -0.85 -11.92 29.66
C ILE A 209 0.60 -12.10 30.11
N GLY A 210 1.52 -11.30 29.57
CA GLY A 210 2.93 -11.35 29.98
C GLY A 210 3.85 -10.42 29.18
N HIS A 211 4.31 -9.36 29.85
CA HIS A 211 5.42 -8.44 29.56
C HIS A 211 6.12 -8.54 28.18
N GLN A 212 5.81 -7.61 27.27
CA GLN A 212 6.69 -7.29 26.13
C GLN A 212 7.63 -6.11 26.48
N PRO A 213 8.89 -6.12 25.99
CA PRO A 213 9.85 -5.08 26.30
C PRO A 213 9.43 -3.76 25.64
N THR A 214 9.37 -2.69 26.43
CA THR A 214 9.02 -1.35 25.97
C THR A 214 10.12 -0.80 25.05
N TYR A 215 9.88 -0.81 23.74
CA TYR A 215 10.63 0.04 22.82
C TYR A 215 10.20 1.49 23.06
N ARG A 216 11.12 2.35 23.54
CA ARG A 216 10.88 3.79 23.67
C ARG A 216 11.11 4.44 22.31
N PRO A 217 10.11 5.09 21.68
CA PRO A 217 10.35 5.88 20.49
C PRO A 217 10.97 7.21 20.91
N THR A 218 12.28 7.35 20.72
CA THR A 218 12.93 8.66 20.65
C THR A 218 12.62 9.25 19.29
N THR A 219 11.55 10.05 19.19
CA THR A 219 11.49 11.27 18.36
C THR A 219 10.18 11.99 18.65
N TRP A 220 10.30 13.15 19.28
CA TRP A 220 9.24 14.12 19.45
C TRP A 220 8.95 14.71 18.06
N ARG A 221 7.79 14.38 17.45
CA ARG A 221 7.35 14.96 16.17
C ARG A 221 6.34 16.09 16.43
N PRO A 222 6.48 17.26 15.78
CA PRO A 222 5.54 18.36 15.94
C PRO A 222 4.16 18.01 15.34
N SER A 223 3.09 18.29 16.07
CA SER A 223 1.71 18.02 15.63
C SER A 223 1.32 18.93 14.45
N ARG A 224 1.04 18.35 13.29
CA ARG A 224 0.38 19.02 12.17
C ARG A 224 -1.06 19.35 12.57
N ARG A 225 -1.54 20.57 12.29
CA ARG A 225 -2.96 20.93 12.47
C ARG A 225 -3.76 20.39 11.28
N LEU A 226 -4.54 19.34 11.51
CA LEU A 226 -5.49 18.80 10.54
C LEU A 226 -6.66 19.78 10.33
N PRO A 227 -7.22 19.87 9.11
CA PRO A 227 -8.35 20.74 8.81
C PRO A 227 -9.58 20.37 9.65
N ALA A 228 -10.42 21.37 9.97
CA ALA A 228 -11.66 21.13 10.70
C ALA A 228 -12.63 20.32 9.81
N CYS A 229 -13.08 19.17 10.30
CA CYS A 229 -14.12 18.39 9.63
C CYS A 229 -15.42 19.22 9.54
N PRO A 230 -16.01 19.40 8.34
CA PRO A 230 -17.19 20.25 8.15
C PRO A 230 -18.50 19.59 8.59
N TYR A 231 -18.48 18.30 8.92
CA TYR A 231 -19.66 17.51 9.27
C TYR A 231 -19.80 17.30 10.79
N PRO A 232 -21.02 17.36 11.35
CA PRO A 232 -21.25 17.03 12.75
C PRO A 232 -21.01 15.53 12.99
N ASN A 233 -20.57 15.16 14.20
CA ASN A 233 -20.36 13.75 14.53
C ASN A 233 -21.70 13.01 14.67
N PRO A 234 -21.99 12.01 13.82
CA PRO A 234 -23.26 11.29 13.84
C PRO A 234 -23.41 10.29 15.00
N GLY A 235 -22.33 9.98 15.73
CA GLY A 235 -22.38 9.09 16.89
C GLY A 235 -21.31 8.01 16.85
N ARG A 236 -21.53 6.92 17.61
CA ARG A 236 -20.62 5.77 17.65
C ARG A 236 -20.72 4.93 16.39
N TYR A 237 -19.61 4.30 16.02
CA TYR A 237 -19.63 3.28 14.99
C TYR A 237 -20.40 2.04 15.46
N GLU A 238 -21.21 1.46 14.57
CA GLU A 238 -21.94 0.22 14.79
C GLU A 238 -21.46 -0.77 13.72
N SER A 239 -21.13 -2.00 14.10
CA SER A 239 -20.44 -2.97 13.24
C SER A 239 -21.24 -3.41 12.00
N ASP A 240 -22.54 -3.18 12.00
CA ASP A 240 -23.50 -3.51 10.93
C ASP A 240 -23.78 -2.33 9.97
N LYS A 241 -23.18 -1.17 10.21
CA LYS A 241 -23.39 0.06 9.43
C LYS A 241 -22.09 0.55 8.77
N PRO A 242 -22.16 1.23 7.62
CA PRO A 242 -21.01 1.91 7.06
C PRO A 242 -20.53 3.03 7.99
N LEU A 243 -19.27 3.45 7.84
CA LEU A 243 -18.82 4.70 8.46
C LEU A 243 -19.62 5.86 7.87
N ALA A 244 -19.81 6.92 8.64
CA ALA A 244 -20.48 8.12 8.17
C ALA A 244 -19.57 9.34 8.29
N GLN A 245 -19.65 10.25 7.33
CA GLN A 245 -18.94 11.53 7.37
C GLN A 245 -19.23 12.27 8.69
N GLY A 246 -18.19 12.85 9.29
CA GLY A 246 -18.24 13.48 10.60
C GLY A 246 -17.87 12.58 11.78
N MET A 247 -17.82 11.25 11.60
CA MET A 247 -17.40 10.33 12.67
C MET A 247 -15.99 10.65 13.17
N ARG A 248 -15.81 10.61 14.49
CA ARG A 248 -14.54 10.94 15.16
C ARG A 248 -13.69 9.69 15.35
N VAL A 249 -12.57 9.60 14.66
CA VAL A 249 -11.68 8.43 14.67
C VAL A 249 -10.37 8.76 15.38
N ALA A 250 -9.90 7.88 16.26
CA ALA A 250 -8.58 7.98 16.88
C ALA A 250 -7.72 6.77 16.50
N PHE A 251 -6.40 6.94 16.46
CA PHE A 251 -5.44 5.86 16.16
C PHE A 251 -4.56 5.57 17.40
N SER A 252 -4.31 4.29 17.68
CA SER A 252 -3.46 3.83 18.79
C SER A 252 -2.48 2.73 18.37
N GLY A 253 -1.32 2.69 19.02
CA GLY A 253 -0.22 1.76 18.74
C GLY A 253 0.78 2.31 17.72
N ASP A 254 1.84 1.52 17.49
CA ASP A 254 2.70 1.64 16.30
C ASP A 254 1.90 1.10 15.13
N THR A 255 1.33 2.00 14.34
CA THR A 255 0.48 1.59 13.24
C THR A 255 1.32 0.96 12.14
N SER A 256 0.83 -0.15 11.58
CA SER A 256 1.49 -0.87 10.45
C SER A 256 1.59 0.00 9.20
N VAL A 257 0.65 0.91 9.03
CA VAL A 257 0.66 1.97 8.03
C VAL A 257 1.33 3.21 8.63
N ASP A 258 2.06 3.99 7.81
CA ASP A 258 2.47 5.34 8.19
C ASP A 258 1.22 6.09 8.69
N ARG A 259 1.17 6.41 9.99
CA ARG A 259 -0.03 6.96 10.65
C ARG A 259 -0.62 8.12 9.83
N GLU A 260 0.24 8.92 9.22
CA GLU A 260 -0.15 10.03 8.34
C GLU A 260 -1.04 9.57 7.17
N LEU A 261 -0.77 8.41 6.55
CA LEU A 261 -1.56 7.90 5.44
C LEU A 261 -2.95 7.42 5.88
N LEU A 262 -3.07 6.83 7.06
CA LEU A 262 -4.38 6.46 7.62
C LEU A 262 -5.18 7.71 8.00
N GLU A 263 -4.52 8.71 8.56
CA GLU A 263 -5.13 10.00 8.89
C GLU A 263 -5.59 10.74 7.63
N ASP A 264 -4.76 10.80 6.58
CA ASP A 264 -5.09 11.45 5.31
C ASP A 264 -6.29 10.76 4.63
N ARG A 265 -6.33 9.42 4.59
CA ARG A 265 -7.47 8.67 4.04
C ARG A 265 -8.75 8.87 4.85
N ALA A 266 -8.64 8.95 6.17
CA ALA A 266 -9.78 9.24 7.03
C ALA A 266 -10.35 10.65 6.78
N VAL A 267 -9.46 11.64 6.62
CA VAL A 267 -9.85 13.02 6.30
C VAL A 267 -10.50 13.11 4.91
N GLU A 268 -9.93 12.45 3.90
CA GLU A 268 -10.47 12.39 2.53
C GLU A 268 -11.88 11.77 2.51
N ALA A 269 -12.11 10.74 3.33
CA ALA A 269 -13.41 10.12 3.50
C ALA A 269 -14.41 10.96 4.33
N GLY A 270 -14.03 12.18 4.74
CA GLY A 270 -14.88 13.10 5.50
C GLY A 270 -15.00 12.77 6.99
N LEU A 271 -14.08 11.99 7.56
CA LEU A 271 -14.01 11.67 8.99
C LEU A 271 -13.19 12.72 9.76
N HIS A 272 -13.40 12.79 11.07
CA HIS A 272 -12.65 13.66 11.97
C HIS A 272 -11.58 12.86 12.71
N VAL A 273 -10.31 13.07 12.34
CA VAL A 273 -9.18 12.47 13.04
C VAL A 273 -8.93 13.19 14.38
N ALA A 274 -8.94 12.43 15.47
CA ALA A 274 -8.75 12.91 16.82
C ALA A 274 -7.41 12.43 17.41
N THR A 275 -6.68 13.35 18.06
CA THR A 275 -5.40 13.04 18.73
C THR A 275 -5.58 12.28 20.06
N SER A 276 -6.81 12.19 20.57
CA SER A 276 -7.16 11.53 21.82
C SER A 276 -8.54 10.85 21.76
N VAL A 277 -8.75 9.89 22.65
CA VAL A 277 -10.03 9.20 22.84
C VAL A 277 -10.84 9.93 23.91
N SER A 278 -12.11 10.20 23.60
CA SER A 278 -13.09 10.88 24.48
C SER A 278 -14.45 10.17 24.37
N ARG A 279 -15.43 10.57 25.17
CA ARG A 279 -16.83 10.08 25.04
C ARG A 279 -17.48 10.38 23.68
N LYS A 280 -16.92 11.33 22.92
CA LYS A 280 -17.37 11.68 21.56
C LYS A 280 -16.61 10.93 20.48
N THR A 281 -15.64 10.07 20.81
CA THR A 281 -14.90 9.29 19.81
C THR A 281 -15.80 8.17 19.29
N SER A 282 -15.99 8.13 17.97
CA SER A 282 -16.85 7.19 17.28
C SER A 282 -16.20 5.82 17.12
N LEU A 283 -14.88 5.81 16.88
CA LEU A 283 -14.10 4.61 16.56
C LEU A 283 -12.64 4.77 17.00
N LEU A 284 -12.05 3.71 17.58
CA LEU A 284 -10.60 3.58 17.77
C LEU A 284 -10.05 2.59 16.75
N VAL A 285 -8.97 2.97 16.07
CA VAL A 285 -8.25 2.10 15.13
C VAL A 285 -6.94 1.66 15.77
N THR A 286 -6.75 0.37 15.95
CA THR A 286 -5.52 -0.21 16.49
C THR A 286 -5.42 -1.70 16.18
N ASN A 287 -4.22 -2.16 15.80
CA ASN A 287 -3.93 -3.59 15.62
C ASN A 287 -3.62 -4.33 16.93
N ASP A 288 -3.59 -3.62 18.06
CA ASP A 288 -3.32 -4.18 19.38
C ASP A 288 -4.33 -3.63 20.40
N PRO A 289 -5.58 -4.12 20.38
CA PRO A 289 -6.64 -3.66 21.28
C PRO A 289 -6.37 -4.01 22.76
N GLY A 290 -5.50 -4.99 23.02
CA GLY A 290 -5.08 -5.40 24.37
C GLY A 290 -3.92 -4.57 24.95
N SER A 291 -3.29 -3.71 24.14
CA SER A 291 -2.20 -2.84 24.58
C SER A 291 -2.63 -1.92 25.72
N ALA A 292 -1.77 -1.68 26.71
CA ALA A 292 -2.06 -0.75 27.81
C ALA A 292 -1.75 0.72 27.46
N THR A 293 -2.05 1.18 26.24
CA THR A 293 -1.88 2.59 25.90
C THR A 293 -2.97 3.46 26.52
N SER A 294 -2.69 4.76 26.74
CA SER A 294 -3.70 5.68 27.27
C SER A 294 -4.95 5.80 26.38
N LYS A 295 -4.89 5.38 25.10
CA LYS A 295 -6.03 5.44 24.16
C LYS A 295 -6.87 4.18 24.21
N THR A 296 -6.28 2.99 24.27
CA THR A 296 -6.99 1.72 24.42
C THR A 296 -7.67 1.63 25.80
N VAL A 297 -6.99 2.07 26.86
CA VAL A 297 -7.59 2.16 28.21
C VAL A 297 -8.81 3.07 28.22
N LYS A 298 -8.73 4.26 27.61
CA LYS A 298 -9.86 5.19 27.51
C LYS A 298 -10.96 4.69 26.58
N ALA A 299 -10.62 3.94 25.53
CA ALA A 299 -11.63 3.34 24.66
C ALA A 299 -12.45 2.30 25.41
N ALA A 300 -11.80 1.44 26.21
CA ALA A 300 -12.49 0.50 27.09
C ALA A 300 -13.35 1.23 28.14
N GLU A 301 -12.82 2.26 28.80
CA GLU A 301 -13.55 3.05 29.81
C GLU A 301 -14.81 3.71 29.23
N TYR A 302 -14.73 4.25 28.01
CA TYR A 302 -15.87 4.95 27.39
C TYR A 302 -16.77 4.02 26.57
N GLY A 303 -16.42 2.73 26.40
CA GLY A 303 -17.14 1.83 25.50
C GLY A 303 -17.04 2.26 24.02
N THR A 304 -15.86 2.76 23.62
CA THR A 304 -15.60 3.12 22.23
C THR A 304 -15.27 1.86 21.42
N PRO A 305 -15.99 1.59 20.31
CA PRO A 305 -15.69 0.47 19.42
C PRO A 305 -14.25 0.52 18.93
N VAL A 306 -13.62 -0.65 18.82
CA VAL A 306 -12.24 -0.80 18.37
C VAL A 306 -12.22 -1.67 17.12
N VAL A 307 -11.55 -1.21 16.08
CA VAL A 307 -11.27 -1.97 14.86
C VAL A 307 -9.78 -1.97 14.59
N ASP A 308 -9.31 -2.97 13.84
CA ASP A 308 -7.93 -2.97 13.36
C ASP A 308 -7.77 -2.07 12.11
N GLU A 309 -6.52 -1.81 11.72
CA GLU A 309 -6.22 -0.96 10.56
C GLU A 309 -6.74 -1.53 9.24
N ALA A 310 -6.85 -2.86 9.15
CA ALA A 310 -7.33 -3.60 8.01
C ALA A 310 -8.84 -3.38 7.80
N ALA A 311 -9.64 -3.62 8.84
CA ALA A 311 -11.07 -3.35 8.88
C ALA A 311 -11.34 -1.87 8.66
N PHE A 312 -10.55 -0.98 9.28
CA PHE A 312 -10.68 0.45 9.06
C PHE A 312 -10.44 0.84 7.59
N THR A 313 -9.39 0.31 6.95
CA THR A 313 -9.10 0.57 5.53
C THR A 313 -10.23 0.08 4.62
N HIS A 314 -10.87 -1.04 4.97
CA HIS A 314 -12.04 -1.53 4.24
C HIS A 314 -13.25 -0.61 4.40
N LEU A 315 -13.55 -0.21 5.64
CA LEU A 315 -14.66 0.70 5.96
C LEU A 315 -14.51 2.08 5.31
N LEU A 316 -13.29 2.54 5.07
CA LEU A 316 -13.02 3.80 4.35
C LEU A 316 -13.45 3.79 2.88
N ARG A 317 -13.74 2.62 2.29
CA ARG A 317 -14.15 2.51 0.88
C ARG A 317 -15.60 2.90 0.65
N ASP A 318 -16.43 2.79 1.68
CA ASP A 318 -17.87 3.06 1.61
C ASP A 318 -18.31 3.86 2.83
N VAL A 319 -17.94 5.15 2.83
CA VAL A 319 -18.34 6.10 3.87
C VAL A 319 -19.61 6.80 3.45
N ALA A 320 -20.69 6.56 4.20
CA ALA A 320 -21.97 7.20 4.01
C ALA A 320 -21.87 8.72 4.17
N PRO A 321 -22.57 9.50 3.32
CA PRO A 321 -22.61 10.95 3.46
C PRO A 321 -23.22 11.37 4.80
N ALA A 322 -22.86 12.57 5.27
CA ALA A 322 -23.35 13.04 6.56
C ALA A 322 -24.90 13.09 6.60
N PRO A 323 -25.54 12.71 7.72
CA PRO A 323 -26.99 12.77 7.85
C PRO A 323 -27.48 14.21 7.63
N GLY A 324 -28.35 14.42 6.64
CA GLY A 324 -28.94 15.74 6.34
C GLY A 324 -28.29 16.50 5.17
N THR A 325 -27.26 15.96 4.51
CA THR A 325 -26.75 16.48 3.23
C THR A 325 -27.31 15.66 2.07
N ALA A 326 -28.06 16.29 1.16
CA ALA A 326 -28.47 15.66 -0.10
C ALA A 326 -27.23 15.27 -0.93
N PRO A 327 -27.26 14.15 -1.68
CA PRO A 327 -26.14 13.78 -2.53
C PRO A 327 -25.85 14.89 -3.54
N ALA A 328 -24.58 15.30 -3.65
CA ALA A 328 -24.16 16.18 -4.72
C ALA A 328 -24.40 15.48 -6.07
N PRO A 329 -24.93 16.18 -7.10
CA PRO A 329 -25.16 15.56 -8.41
C PRO A 329 -23.85 15.04 -8.99
N ALA A 330 -23.89 13.85 -9.59
CA ALA A 330 -22.78 13.28 -10.34
C ALA A 330 -22.29 14.29 -11.39
N PRO A 331 -20.97 14.42 -11.62
CA PRO A 331 -20.46 15.31 -12.65
C PRO A 331 -21.04 14.90 -14.00
N ALA A 332 -21.68 15.86 -14.69
CA ALA A 332 -22.28 15.64 -16.00
C ALA A 332 -21.24 15.08 -16.99
N PRO A 333 -21.63 14.16 -17.91
CA PRO A 333 -20.73 13.69 -18.95
C PRO A 333 -20.26 14.88 -19.78
N ARG A 334 -18.95 15.00 -19.98
CA ARG A 334 -18.36 16.00 -20.86
C ARG A 334 -18.94 15.77 -22.27
N PRO A 335 -19.42 16.82 -22.97
CA PRO A 335 -19.93 16.66 -24.32
C PRO A 335 -18.82 16.09 -25.21
N GLY A 336 -19.13 14.98 -25.89
CA GLY A 336 -18.21 14.26 -26.75
C GLY A 336 -17.66 15.18 -27.83
N ALA A 337 -16.34 15.19 -27.97
CA ALA A 337 -15.70 15.70 -29.17
C ALA A 337 -16.19 14.84 -30.34
N MET A 338 -16.95 15.45 -31.25
CA MET A 338 -17.37 14.84 -32.49
C MET A 338 -16.13 14.31 -33.22
N HIS A 339 -16.12 13.00 -33.51
CA HIS A 339 -15.15 12.40 -34.40
C HIS A 339 -15.18 13.14 -35.75
N ALA A 340 -14.09 13.83 -36.09
CA ALA A 340 -13.83 14.23 -37.46
C ALA A 340 -13.60 12.97 -38.32
N PRO A 341 -14.13 12.90 -39.55
CA PRO A 341 -13.98 11.73 -40.41
C PRO A 341 -12.52 11.54 -40.83
N VAL A 342 -12.07 10.28 -40.78
CA VAL A 342 -10.75 9.82 -41.23
C VAL A 342 -10.64 10.00 -42.75
N PRO A 343 -9.59 10.66 -43.28
CA PRO A 343 -9.38 10.74 -44.72
C PRO A 343 -8.91 9.37 -45.28
N ALA A 344 -9.47 8.99 -46.43
CA ALA A 344 -9.15 7.76 -47.14
C ALA A 344 -7.67 7.72 -47.60
N PRO A 345 -7.06 6.52 -47.70
CA PRO A 345 -5.67 6.37 -48.13
C PRO A 345 -5.50 6.65 -49.64
N SER A 346 -4.49 7.44 -49.99
CA SER A 346 -4.03 7.62 -51.38
C SER A 346 -3.44 6.31 -51.93
N PRO A 347 -3.61 6.04 -53.24
CA PRO A 347 -3.06 4.85 -53.88
C PRO A 347 -1.53 4.93 -53.97
N ALA A 348 -0.90 3.77 -53.75
CA ALA A 348 0.52 3.55 -53.97
C ALA A 348 0.84 3.57 -55.48
N ASP A 349 1.91 4.28 -55.85
CA ASP A 349 2.61 4.05 -57.11
C ASP A 349 3.43 2.76 -56.97
N GLY A 350 3.16 1.77 -57.82
CA GLY A 350 3.99 0.56 -58.02
C GLY A 350 3.25 -0.75 -57.91
#